data_AF-A0A3C2DZQ5-F1
#
_entry.id   AF-A0A3C2DZQ5-F1
#
_cell.length_a   1.000
_cell.length_b   1.000
_cell.length_c   1.000
_cell.angle_alpha   90.00
_cell.angle_beta   90.00
_cell.angle_gamma   90.00
#
_symmetry.space_group_name_H-M   'P 1'
#
loop_
_entity.id
_entity.type
_entity.pdbx_description
1 polymer ?
#
loop_
_entity_poly.entity_id
_entity_poly.type
_entity_poly.pdbx_seq_one_letter_code
_entity_poly.pdbx_strand_id
1 'polypeptide(L)'
;MAELLLELLSEEIPARMQARAADDLKRLVCDGLKVVGLSFDSARAFATPRRLTLVVDGIPVTQPDVTEEKKGPRVDAPDQAVQGFLKSVGYESPDQCEVRDIKGNRFYFAVSKKKGRSTAGVLPEVFNDVFEGFPWPKSMRWGAGSQRWVRPLHVILCMFDGKTVGGVAFGNKPASKMTAGHRFLSPGLITVGSFAEYEEKLERASVILDPVRRRETILRSAENLAAQEKLTLWHDDALLGEVMGLVEWPVALMGSIDDEFMDLPPEVLTTTMRHHQKYFSLLDANGNLAPRFIVVAGTRPDD
;
A
#
# COMPACT_ATOMS: atom_id res chain seq x y z
N MET A 1 1.95 18.22 -11.80
CA MET A 1 2.37 17.33 -10.71
C MET A 1 2.03 15.91 -11.11
N ALA A 2 2.80 14.93 -10.67
CA ALA A 2 2.80 13.58 -11.19
C ALA A 2 2.17 12.56 -10.22
N GLU A 3 1.67 11.47 -10.79
CA GLU A 3 1.13 10.30 -10.09
C GLU A 3 2.24 9.27 -9.86
N LEU A 4 2.26 8.69 -8.66
CA LEU A 4 3.04 7.51 -8.30
C LEU A 4 2.08 6.34 -8.05
N LEU A 5 2.32 5.21 -8.73
CA LEU A 5 1.61 3.95 -8.50
C LEU A 5 2.60 2.86 -8.09
N LEU A 6 2.34 2.22 -6.94
CA LEU A 6 3.06 1.06 -6.44
C LEU A 6 2.07 -0.09 -6.20
N GLU A 7 2.35 -1.28 -6.75
CA GLU A 7 1.73 -2.55 -6.35
C GLU A 7 2.81 -3.54 -5.92
N LEU A 8 2.58 -4.21 -4.79
CA LEU A 8 3.31 -5.38 -4.33
C LEU A 8 2.38 -6.59 -4.40
N LEU A 9 2.44 -7.32 -5.52
CA LEU A 9 1.65 -8.54 -5.74
C LEU A 9 2.38 -9.75 -5.15
N SER A 10 1.71 -10.54 -4.33
CA SER A 10 2.27 -11.66 -3.56
C SER A 10 1.39 -12.91 -3.56
N GLU A 11 1.86 -13.96 -2.88
CA GLU A 11 0.95 -14.99 -2.35
C GLU A 11 0.03 -14.41 -1.26
N GLU A 12 -0.92 -15.21 -0.79
CA GLU A 12 -1.99 -14.76 0.11
C GLU A 12 -1.51 -14.24 1.47
N ILE A 13 -1.76 -12.95 1.69
CA ILE A 13 -1.59 -12.19 2.92
C ILE A 13 -2.76 -12.55 3.85
N PRO A 14 -2.51 -12.93 5.11
CA PRO A 14 -3.60 -13.20 6.06
C PRO A 14 -4.55 -12.00 6.20
N ALA A 15 -5.87 -12.23 6.10
CA ALA A 15 -6.91 -11.20 6.13
C ALA A 15 -6.70 -10.17 7.27
N ARG A 16 -6.44 -10.67 8.49
CA ARG A 16 -6.21 -9.85 9.69
C ARG A 16 -5.02 -8.89 9.61
N MET A 17 -4.11 -9.04 8.64
CA MET A 17 -2.92 -8.20 8.47
C MET A 17 -3.07 -7.16 7.36
N GLN A 18 -4.05 -7.30 6.47
CA GLN A 18 -4.12 -6.55 5.21
C GLN A 18 -4.36 -5.05 5.42
N ALA A 19 -5.40 -4.68 6.19
CA ALA A 19 -5.73 -3.26 6.42
C ALA A 19 -4.56 -2.49 7.03
N ARG A 20 -3.97 -3.05 8.12
CA ARG A 20 -2.80 -2.45 8.76
C ARG A 20 -1.60 -2.33 7.82
N ALA A 21 -1.36 -3.35 6.99
CA ALA A 21 -0.27 -3.30 6.02
C ALA A 21 -0.48 -2.21 4.95
N ALA A 22 -1.72 -1.97 4.51
CA ALA A 22 -2.01 -0.86 3.60
C ALA A 22 -1.71 0.50 4.25
N ASP A 23 -2.12 0.68 5.51
CA ASP A 23 -1.87 1.90 6.29
C ASP A 23 -0.38 2.12 6.55
N ASP A 24 0.35 1.07 6.92
CA ASP A 24 1.80 1.13 7.12
C ASP A 24 2.54 1.44 5.82
N LEU A 25 2.14 0.85 4.69
CA LEU A 25 2.71 1.18 3.38
C LEU A 25 2.51 2.65 3.05
N LYS A 26 1.27 3.15 3.19
CA LYS A 26 0.95 4.56 2.96
C LYS A 26 1.79 5.47 3.84
N ARG A 27 1.83 5.21 5.14
CA ARG A 27 2.58 6.02 6.11
C ARG A 27 4.08 6.04 5.77
N LEU A 28 4.70 4.87 5.62
CA LEU A 28 6.14 4.76 5.38
C LEU A 28 6.58 5.45 4.09
N VAL A 29 5.82 5.27 2.99
CA VAL A 29 6.15 5.94 1.73
C VAL A 29 5.92 7.45 1.84
N CYS A 30 4.80 7.89 2.42
CA CYS A 30 4.52 9.32 2.60
C CYS A 30 5.57 10.02 3.48
N ASP A 31 6.02 9.37 4.55
CA ASP A 31 7.06 9.88 5.43
C ASP A 31 8.41 9.91 4.72
N GLY A 32 8.74 8.86 3.96
CA GLY A 32 9.94 8.81 3.12
C GLY A 32 9.97 9.92 2.06
N LEU A 33 8.85 10.20 1.39
CA LEU A 33 8.73 11.32 0.45
C LEU A 33 9.02 12.66 1.13
N LYS A 34 8.49 12.88 2.35
CA LYS A 34 8.76 14.11 3.13
C LYS A 34 10.23 14.22 3.55
N VAL A 35 10.85 13.12 3.96
CA VAL A 35 12.28 13.09 4.34
C VAL A 35 13.15 13.52 3.16
N VAL A 36 12.81 13.09 1.95
CA VAL A 36 13.49 13.55 0.72
C VAL A 36 12.96 14.89 0.19
N GLY A 37 12.20 15.65 0.98
CA GLY A 37 11.75 17.00 0.61
C GLY A 37 10.71 17.08 -0.51
N LEU A 38 9.96 16.00 -0.76
CA LEU A 38 8.89 15.97 -1.75
C LEU A 38 7.52 16.14 -1.07
N SER A 39 6.76 17.12 -1.56
CA SER A 39 5.34 17.28 -1.23
C SER A 39 4.45 16.42 -2.13
N PHE A 40 3.20 16.24 -1.74
CA PHE A 40 2.16 15.56 -2.53
C PHE A 40 0.78 16.07 -2.10
N ASP A 41 -0.23 15.88 -2.94
CA ASP A 41 -1.60 16.35 -2.70
C ASP A 41 -2.41 15.32 -1.91
N SER A 42 -2.33 14.05 -2.31
CA SER A 42 -3.09 12.98 -1.67
C SER A 42 -2.40 11.62 -1.80
N ALA A 43 -2.79 10.69 -0.92
CA ALA A 43 -2.31 9.31 -0.96
C ALA A 43 -3.44 8.35 -0.55
N ARG A 44 -3.59 7.25 -1.29
CA ARG A 44 -4.57 6.19 -1.02
C ARG A 44 -3.88 4.83 -1.10
N ALA A 45 -4.17 3.97 -0.14
CA ALA A 45 -3.65 2.61 -0.13
C ALA A 45 -4.79 1.60 -0.09
N PHE A 46 -4.54 0.44 -0.69
CA PHE A 46 -5.49 -0.64 -0.85
C PHE A 46 -4.80 -1.97 -0.54
N ALA A 47 -5.58 -2.93 -0.05
CA ALA A 47 -5.10 -4.28 0.14
C ALA A 47 -6.15 -5.29 -0.31
N THR A 48 -5.68 -6.35 -0.96
CA THR A 48 -6.47 -7.54 -1.28
C THR A 48 -5.76 -8.76 -0.67
N PRO A 49 -6.32 -9.99 -0.76
CA PRO A 49 -5.60 -11.20 -0.39
C PRO A 49 -4.18 -11.28 -0.91
N ARG A 50 -3.89 -10.73 -2.09
CA ARG A 50 -2.59 -10.90 -2.75
C ARG A 50 -1.87 -9.59 -3.04
N ARG A 51 -2.40 -8.43 -2.65
CA ARG A 51 -1.86 -7.13 -3.07
C ARG A 51 -1.78 -6.17 -1.92
N LEU A 52 -0.71 -5.38 -1.91
CA LEU A 52 -0.69 -4.06 -1.31
C LEU A 52 -0.46 -3.04 -2.42
N THR A 53 -1.33 -2.03 -2.49
CA THR A 53 -1.26 -1.00 -3.52
C THR A 53 -1.24 0.37 -2.86
N LEU A 54 -0.45 1.28 -3.41
CA LEU A 54 -0.39 2.68 -3.02
C LEU A 54 -0.43 3.54 -4.29
N VAL A 55 -1.31 4.53 -4.29
CA VAL A 55 -1.29 5.65 -5.24
C VAL A 55 -1.03 6.95 -4.47
N VAL A 56 -0.12 7.76 -4.98
CA VAL A 56 0.18 9.10 -4.45
C VAL A 56 0.10 10.10 -5.61
N ASP A 57 -0.76 11.09 -5.44
CA ASP A 57 -1.04 12.12 -6.43
C ASP A 57 -0.36 13.43 -6.03
N GLY A 58 0.04 14.22 -7.04
CA GLY A 58 0.51 15.57 -6.79
C GLY A 58 2.00 15.68 -6.46
N ILE A 59 2.83 14.70 -6.80
CA ILE A 59 4.26 14.76 -6.50
C ILE A 59 4.99 15.63 -7.54
N PRO A 60 5.86 16.57 -7.17
CA PRO A 60 6.73 17.27 -8.10
C PRO A 60 7.65 16.30 -8.88
N VAL A 61 7.99 16.60 -10.13
CA VAL A 61 8.90 15.75 -10.93
C VAL A 61 10.38 15.90 -10.52
N THR A 62 10.68 16.93 -9.75
CA THR A 62 12.00 17.24 -9.20
C THR A 62 11.84 17.75 -7.78
N GLN A 63 12.79 17.41 -6.92
CA GLN A 63 12.92 18.04 -5.60
C GLN A 63 13.16 19.55 -5.75
N PRO A 64 12.78 20.38 -4.76
CA PRO A 64 13.17 21.77 -4.73
C PRO A 64 14.70 21.89 -4.60
N ASP A 65 15.26 22.95 -5.18
CA ASP A 65 16.65 23.30 -4.92
C ASP A 65 16.82 23.69 -3.46
N VAL A 66 17.88 23.18 -2.82
CA VAL A 66 18.20 23.47 -1.42
C VAL A 66 19.32 24.49 -1.40
N THR A 67 19.08 25.62 -0.72
CA THR A 67 20.11 26.61 -0.42
C THR A 67 20.49 26.48 1.05
N GLU A 68 21.72 26.06 1.32
CA GLU A 68 22.30 26.01 2.66
C GLU A 68 23.20 27.23 2.84
N GLU A 69 22.92 28.03 3.86
CA GLU A 69 23.76 29.17 4.23
C GLU A 69 24.48 28.90 5.55
N LYS A 70 25.80 29.02 5.54
CA LYS A 70 26.62 28.94 6.76
C LYS A 70 27.26 30.29 7.03
N LYS A 71 26.91 30.90 8.17
CA LYS A 71 27.57 32.12 8.63
C LYS A 71 28.99 31.80 9.09
N GLY A 72 29.95 32.48 8.49
CA GLY A 72 31.36 32.43 8.83
C GLY A 72 31.78 33.54 9.80
N PRO A 73 33.10 33.64 10.04
CA PRO A 73 33.67 34.68 10.88
C PRO A 73 33.54 36.07 10.23
N ARG A 74 33.89 37.12 10.98
CA ARG A 74 33.99 38.48 10.43
C ARG A 74 35.08 38.54 9.36
N VAL A 75 34.96 39.49 8.44
CA VAL A 75 35.93 39.72 7.36
C VAL A 75 37.31 40.10 7.91
N ASP A 76 37.36 40.75 9.07
CA ASP A 76 38.58 41.15 9.79
C ASP A 76 39.02 40.14 10.87
N ALA A 77 38.44 38.94 10.89
CA ALA A 77 38.86 37.89 11.81
C ALA A 77 40.26 37.38 11.46
N PRO A 78 41.00 36.79 12.44
CA PRO A 78 42.31 36.22 12.18
C PRO A 78 42.30 35.19 11.04
N ASP A 79 43.35 35.16 10.23
CA ASP A 79 43.46 34.29 9.04
C ASP A 79 43.17 32.82 9.36
N GLN A 80 43.58 32.35 10.54
CA GLN A 80 43.33 30.98 10.99
C GLN A 80 41.83 30.66 11.11
N ALA A 81 41.01 31.62 11.56
CA ALA A 81 39.56 31.45 11.66
C ALA A 81 38.89 31.45 10.29
N VAL A 82 39.36 32.33 9.38
CA VAL A 82 38.87 32.40 7.99
C VAL A 82 39.21 31.09 7.26
N GLN A 83 40.46 30.64 7.31
CA GLN A 83 40.91 29.39 6.68
C GLN A 83 40.19 28.16 7.25
N GLY A 84 39.98 28.10 8.57
CA GLY A 84 39.21 27.05 9.22
C GLY A 84 37.75 27.00 8.73
N PHE A 85 37.12 28.17 8.55
CA PHE A 85 35.78 28.26 7.99
C PHE A 85 35.74 27.79 6.53
N LEU A 86 36.63 28.28 5.67
CA LEU A 86 36.71 27.89 4.25
C LEU A 86 36.89 26.38 4.08
N LYS A 87 37.81 25.78 4.86
CA LYS A 87 37.99 24.32 4.88
C LYS A 87 36.71 23.59 5.31
N SER A 88 35.97 24.13 6.27
CA SER A 88 34.72 23.54 6.76
C SER A 88 33.56 23.58 5.75
N VAL A 89 33.64 24.46 4.74
CA VAL A 89 32.62 24.62 3.69
C VAL A 89 33.13 24.16 2.31
N GLY A 90 34.38 23.69 2.23
CA GLY A 90 35.00 23.19 1.00
C GLY A 90 35.36 24.28 -0.01
N TYR A 91 35.61 25.51 0.43
CA TYR A 91 36.04 26.62 -0.42
C TYR A 91 37.55 26.82 -0.33
N GLU A 92 38.16 27.24 -1.44
CA GLU A 92 39.60 27.47 -1.58
C GLU A 92 39.98 28.93 -1.33
N SER A 93 39.06 29.86 -1.57
CA SER A 93 39.26 31.31 -1.38
C SER A 93 38.08 31.98 -0.67
N PRO A 94 38.32 33.03 0.16
CA PRO A 94 37.27 33.91 0.68
C PRO A 94 36.38 34.54 -0.39
N ASP A 95 36.86 34.69 -1.63
CA ASP A 95 36.10 35.26 -2.75
C ASP A 95 34.89 34.38 -3.16
N GLN A 96 34.90 33.11 -2.76
CA GLN A 96 33.76 32.21 -2.95
C GLN A 96 32.65 32.43 -1.91
N CYS A 97 32.93 33.21 -0.85
CA CYS A 97 31.94 33.58 0.15
C CYS A 97 31.24 34.89 -0.21
N GLU A 98 29.95 34.99 0.09
CA GLU A 98 29.25 36.26 0.11
C GLU A 98 29.65 37.06 1.36
N VAL A 99 29.80 38.38 1.23
CA VAL A 99 30.03 39.25 2.39
C VAL A 99 28.77 40.03 2.68
N ARG A 100 28.21 39.85 3.88
CA ARG A 100 26.98 40.54 4.32
C ARG A 100 27.24 41.35 5.58
N ASP A 101 26.66 42.55 5.66
CA ASP A 101 26.68 43.39 6.86
C ASP A 101 25.57 42.97 7.83
N ILE A 102 25.93 42.74 9.09
CA ILE A 102 24.99 42.50 10.18
C ILE A 102 25.36 43.42 11.33
N LYS A 103 24.51 44.43 11.56
CA LYS A 103 24.66 45.41 12.64
C LYS A 103 26.02 46.13 12.60
N GLY A 104 26.46 46.56 11.42
CA GLY A 104 27.69 47.31 11.22
C GLY A 104 28.97 46.45 11.23
N ASN A 105 28.84 45.13 11.18
CA ASN A 105 29.96 44.21 11.07
C ASN A 105 29.80 43.32 9.83
N ARG A 106 30.86 43.20 9.03
CA ARG A 106 30.89 42.37 7.82
C ARG A 106 31.28 40.93 8.15
N PHE A 107 30.49 39.96 7.70
CA PHE A 107 30.74 38.53 7.89
C PHE A 107 30.80 37.80 6.55
N TYR A 108 31.62 36.75 6.48
CA TYR A 108 31.57 35.80 5.38
C TYR A 108 30.35 34.88 5.51
N PHE A 109 29.74 34.55 4.38
CA PHE A 109 28.66 33.57 4.24
C PHE A 109 29.01 32.60 3.13
N ALA A 110 29.02 31.31 3.45
CA ALA A 110 29.09 30.27 2.43
C ALA A 110 27.66 29.91 2.04
N VAL A 111 27.32 30.09 0.76
CA VAL A 111 26.00 29.78 0.22
C VAL A 111 26.17 28.60 -0.74
N SER A 112 25.74 27.42 -0.31
CA SER A 112 25.75 26.22 -1.13
C SER A 112 24.37 26.01 -1.74
N LYS A 113 24.29 25.98 -3.07
CA LYS A 113 23.06 25.64 -3.80
C LYS A 113 23.17 24.21 -4.30
N LYS A 114 22.39 23.31 -3.72
CA LYS A 114 22.26 21.92 -4.19
C LYS A 114 21.04 21.86 -5.08
N LYS A 115 21.26 21.55 -6.36
CA LYS A 115 20.16 21.33 -7.31
C LYS A 115 19.35 20.11 -6.89
N GLY A 116 18.03 20.23 -6.89
CA GLY A 116 17.13 19.13 -6.59
C GLY A 116 17.33 17.96 -7.56
N ARG A 117 17.24 16.73 -7.06
CA ARG A 117 17.28 15.54 -7.92
C ARG A 117 15.93 15.31 -8.56
N SER A 118 15.90 14.59 -9.69
CA SER A 118 14.66 14.09 -10.26
C SER A 118 13.95 13.16 -9.26
N THR A 119 12.64 13.29 -9.12
CA THR A 119 11.84 12.46 -8.21
C THR A 119 12.00 10.97 -8.51
N ALA A 120 11.94 10.59 -9.79
CA ALA A 120 12.18 9.21 -10.22
C ALA A 120 13.55 8.66 -9.76
N GLY A 121 14.55 9.52 -9.64
CA GLY A 121 15.89 9.16 -9.19
C GLY A 121 16.07 9.06 -7.67
N VAL A 122 15.11 9.52 -6.86
CA VAL A 122 15.14 9.42 -5.38
C VAL A 122 14.14 8.40 -4.85
N LEU A 123 13.08 8.09 -5.60
CA LEU A 123 12.10 7.06 -5.23
C LEU A 123 12.72 5.69 -4.88
N PRO A 124 13.78 5.19 -5.55
CA PRO A 124 14.41 3.93 -5.16
C PRO A 124 14.93 3.91 -3.73
N GLU A 125 15.50 5.03 -3.25
CA GLU A 125 15.98 5.15 -1.87
C GLU A 125 14.82 5.03 -0.89
N VAL A 126 13.73 5.76 -1.15
CA VAL A 126 12.50 5.70 -0.33
C VAL A 126 11.95 4.28 -0.27
N PHE A 127 11.86 3.58 -1.41
CA PHE A 127 11.28 2.23 -1.43
C PHE A 127 12.18 1.18 -0.80
N ASN A 128 13.50 1.30 -0.92
CA ASN A 128 14.44 0.40 -0.25
C ASN A 128 14.27 0.48 1.27
N ASP A 129 14.19 1.69 1.83
CA ASP A 129 13.96 1.89 3.26
C ASP A 129 12.60 1.32 3.71
N VAL A 130 11.55 1.52 2.91
CA VAL A 130 10.21 0.98 3.17
C VAL A 130 10.23 -0.55 3.17
N PHE A 131 10.90 -1.19 2.21
CA PHE A 131 10.96 -2.64 2.11
C PHE A 131 11.77 -3.28 3.24
N GLU A 132 12.85 -2.63 3.67
CA GLU A 132 13.67 -3.09 4.80
C GLU A 132 12.96 -2.90 6.14
N GLY A 133 12.29 -1.77 6.33
CA GLY A 133 11.63 -1.36 7.56
C GLY A 133 10.18 -1.83 7.74
N PHE A 134 9.63 -2.62 6.82
CA PHE A 134 8.20 -2.92 6.81
C PHE A 134 7.76 -3.74 8.06
N PRO A 135 6.80 -3.25 8.87
CA PRO A 135 6.51 -3.79 10.21
C PRO A 135 5.56 -5.00 10.17
N TRP A 136 5.92 -6.05 9.44
CA TRP A 136 5.14 -7.29 9.40
C TRP A 136 5.10 -7.98 10.78
N PRO A 137 3.91 -8.25 11.37
CA PRO A 137 3.79 -8.95 12.65
C PRO A 137 4.40 -10.36 12.63
N LYS A 138 4.35 -11.00 11.45
CA LYS A 138 5.04 -12.25 11.14
C LYS A 138 5.60 -12.13 9.73
N SER A 139 6.92 -12.26 9.61
CA SER A 139 7.62 -12.27 8.32
C SER A 139 8.50 -13.51 8.19
N MET A 140 8.82 -13.85 6.95
CA MET A 140 9.63 -15.00 6.57
C MET A 140 10.72 -14.55 5.60
N ARG A 141 11.84 -15.27 5.57
CA ARG A 141 12.85 -15.14 4.50
C ARG A 141 12.42 -16.01 3.32
N TRP A 142 12.60 -15.49 2.11
CA TRP A 142 12.20 -16.18 0.88
C TRP A 142 13.37 -16.33 -0.08
N GLY A 143 13.45 -17.52 -0.72
CA GLY A 143 14.55 -17.86 -1.63
C GLY A 143 15.91 -17.90 -0.92
N ALA A 144 16.96 -17.49 -1.63
CA ALA A 144 18.32 -17.41 -1.10
C ALA A 144 18.64 -16.05 -0.41
N GLY A 145 17.65 -15.14 -0.33
CA GLY A 145 17.84 -13.78 0.18
C GLY A 145 17.71 -13.66 1.71
N SER A 146 18.23 -12.56 2.26
CA SER A 146 18.07 -12.19 3.67
C SER A 146 16.80 -11.39 3.96
N GLN A 147 16.16 -10.85 2.91
CA GLN A 147 14.98 -9.99 2.98
C GLN A 147 13.78 -10.73 3.56
N ARG A 148 12.99 -10.00 4.38
CA ARG A 148 11.85 -10.55 5.09
C ARG A 148 10.55 -9.95 4.57
N TRP A 149 9.59 -10.80 4.23
CA TRP A 149 8.24 -10.39 3.84
C TRP A 149 7.21 -11.38 4.37
N VAL A 150 5.94 -11.00 4.45
CA VAL A 150 4.87 -11.90 4.91
C VAL A 150 4.71 -13.12 4.00
N ARG A 151 4.94 -12.92 2.69
CA ARG A 151 4.74 -13.89 1.59
C ARG A 151 5.68 -13.62 0.42
N PRO A 152 5.96 -14.57 -0.48
CA PRO A 152 6.74 -14.29 -1.69
C PRO A 152 6.06 -13.24 -2.57
N LEU A 153 6.84 -12.28 -3.08
CA LEU A 153 6.38 -11.35 -4.11
C LEU A 153 6.48 -12.01 -5.50
N HIS A 154 5.46 -11.78 -6.31
CA HIS A 154 5.40 -12.20 -7.70
C HIS A 154 5.80 -11.09 -8.65
N VAL A 155 5.24 -9.90 -8.44
CA VAL A 155 5.39 -8.73 -9.29
C VAL A 155 5.51 -7.48 -8.42
N ILE A 156 6.38 -6.57 -8.85
CA ILE A 156 6.43 -5.19 -8.36
C ILE A 156 6.03 -4.30 -9.54
N LEU A 157 4.89 -3.65 -9.41
CA LEU A 157 4.54 -2.55 -10.29
C LEU A 157 5.00 -1.28 -9.59
N CYS A 158 5.88 -0.51 -10.22
CA CYS A 158 6.24 0.80 -9.68
C CYS A 158 6.43 1.79 -10.81
N MET A 159 5.53 2.77 -10.88
CA MET A 159 5.51 3.78 -11.94
C MET A 159 5.38 5.17 -11.38
N PHE A 160 6.06 6.12 -12.00
CA PHE A 160 5.97 7.53 -11.71
C PHE A 160 5.78 8.29 -13.03
N ASP A 161 4.76 9.14 -13.10
CA ASP A 161 4.42 9.91 -14.30
C ASP A 161 4.28 9.02 -15.55
N GLY A 162 3.61 7.88 -15.38
CA GLY A 162 3.39 6.89 -16.43
C GLY A 162 4.65 6.13 -16.89
N LYS A 163 5.78 6.23 -16.20
CA LYS A 163 7.04 5.53 -16.53
C LYS A 163 7.47 4.63 -15.38
N THR A 164 8.05 3.47 -15.70
CA THR A 164 8.63 2.58 -14.67
C THR A 164 9.72 3.32 -13.88
N VAL A 165 9.69 3.19 -12.56
CA VAL A 165 10.76 3.71 -11.69
C VAL A 165 11.93 2.73 -11.69
N GLY A 166 13.03 3.11 -12.33
CA GLY A 166 14.25 2.29 -12.35
C GLY A 166 14.92 2.21 -10.98
N GLY A 167 15.56 1.09 -10.66
CA GLY A 167 16.30 0.90 -9.40
C GLY A 167 15.44 0.39 -8.22
N VAL A 168 14.12 0.33 -8.37
CA VAL A 168 13.23 -0.31 -7.39
C VAL A 168 13.22 -1.82 -7.63
N ALA A 169 13.53 -2.59 -6.60
CA ALA A 169 13.46 -4.05 -6.64
C ALA A 169 13.29 -4.65 -5.24
N PHE A 170 12.75 -5.87 -5.18
CA PHE A 170 12.76 -6.71 -3.99
C PHE A 170 13.25 -8.11 -4.37
N GLY A 171 14.36 -8.55 -3.77
CA GLY A 171 15.07 -9.75 -4.19
C GLY A 171 15.45 -9.68 -5.66
N ASN A 172 15.00 -10.66 -6.44
CA ASN A 172 15.20 -10.72 -7.90
C ASN A 172 14.02 -10.15 -8.71
N LYS A 173 13.10 -9.42 -8.07
CA LYS A 173 11.92 -8.85 -8.70
C LYS A 173 12.13 -7.34 -8.92
N PRO A 174 12.46 -6.91 -10.15
CA PRO A 174 12.53 -5.48 -10.46
C PRO A 174 11.14 -4.88 -10.61
N ALA A 175 11.04 -3.56 -10.44
CA ALA A 175 9.86 -2.80 -10.80
C ALA A 175 9.54 -2.90 -12.29
N SER A 176 8.24 -2.90 -12.59
CA SER A 176 7.70 -2.96 -13.94
C SER A 176 6.41 -2.14 -14.06
N LYS A 177 5.77 -2.21 -15.23
CA LYS A 177 4.40 -1.70 -15.47
C LYS A 177 3.36 -2.82 -15.48
N MET A 178 3.75 -4.01 -15.02
CA MET A 178 2.93 -5.22 -15.10
C MET A 178 2.25 -5.48 -13.76
N THR A 179 1.04 -6.00 -13.82
CA THR A 179 0.29 -6.62 -12.71
C THR A 179 -0.31 -7.94 -13.22
N ALA A 180 -1.17 -8.59 -12.46
CA ALA A 180 -1.93 -9.77 -12.87
C ALA A 180 -3.37 -9.69 -12.37
N GLY A 181 -4.32 -10.32 -13.08
CA GLY A 181 -5.71 -10.43 -12.65
C GLY A 181 -5.92 -11.40 -11.48
N HIS A 182 -7.16 -11.85 -11.33
CA HIS A 182 -7.52 -12.94 -10.43
C HIS A 182 -6.72 -14.20 -10.78
N ARG A 183 -6.20 -14.91 -9.75
CA ARG A 183 -5.32 -16.08 -9.93
C ARG A 183 -5.90 -17.13 -10.88
N PHE A 184 -7.20 -17.37 -10.76
CA PHE A 184 -7.91 -18.45 -11.46
C PHE A 184 -8.81 -17.95 -12.59
N LEU A 185 -9.42 -16.77 -12.42
CA LEU A 185 -10.45 -16.27 -13.36
C LEU A 185 -9.86 -15.46 -14.50
N SER A 186 -8.65 -14.92 -14.34
CA SER A 186 -7.97 -14.13 -15.36
C SER A 186 -6.45 -14.31 -15.25
N PRO A 187 -5.94 -15.52 -15.55
CA PRO A 187 -4.50 -15.78 -15.49
C PRO A 187 -3.76 -14.96 -16.56
N GLY A 188 -2.60 -14.43 -16.19
CA GLY A 188 -1.74 -13.68 -17.10
C GLY A 188 -1.35 -12.31 -16.56
N LEU A 189 -0.32 -11.73 -17.18
CA LEU A 189 0.15 -10.40 -16.83
C LEU A 189 -0.57 -9.33 -17.64
N ILE A 190 -0.80 -8.19 -17.00
CA ILE A 190 -1.51 -7.04 -17.55
C ILE A 190 -0.58 -5.83 -17.43
N THR A 191 -0.36 -5.11 -18.53
CA THR A 191 0.37 -3.84 -18.51
C THR A 191 -0.58 -2.68 -18.26
N VAL A 192 -0.16 -1.70 -17.45
CA VAL A 192 -0.94 -0.50 -17.14
C VAL A 192 -0.07 0.76 -17.27
N GLY A 193 -0.70 1.91 -17.50
CA GLY A 193 -0.06 3.21 -17.69
C GLY A 193 -0.36 4.25 -16.60
N SER A 194 -1.45 4.07 -15.85
CA SER A 194 -1.90 4.95 -14.76
C SER A 194 -2.69 4.17 -13.71
N PHE A 195 -2.99 4.80 -12.57
CA PHE A 195 -3.88 4.23 -11.56
C PHE A 195 -5.31 4.00 -12.07
N ALA A 196 -5.86 4.94 -12.85
CA ALA A 196 -7.19 4.77 -13.44
C ALA A 196 -7.28 3.55 -14.36
N GLU A 197 -6.28 3.36 -15.24
CA GLU A 197 -6.21 2.19 -16.11
C GLU A 197 -5.97 0.90 -15.30
N TYR A 198 -5.21 0.98 -14.21
CA TYR A 198 -4.98 -0.13 -13.29
C TYR A 198 -6.27 -0.60 -12.64
N GLU A 199 -7.08 0.29 -12.07
CA GLU A 199 -8.37 -0.06 -11.48
C GLU A 199 -9.33 -0.69 -12.50
N GLU A 200 -9.47 -0.06 -13.67
CA GLU A 200 -10.33 -0.56 -14.75
C GLU A 200 -9.92 -1.96 -15.23
N LYS A 201 -8.61 -2.18 -15.43
CA LYS A 201 -8.09 -3.47 -15.90
C LYS A 201 -8.17 -4.55 -14.83
N LEU A 202 -7.94 -4.22 -13.55
CA LEU A 202 -8.13 -5.16 -12.45
C LEU A 202 -9.58 -5.62 -12.36
N GLU A 203 -10.54 -4.70 -12.47
CA GLU A 203 -11.95 -5.05 -12.41
C GLU A 203 -12.35 -5.99 -13.56
N ARG A 204 -11.93 -5.69 -14.80
CA ARG A 204 -12.12 -6.60 -15.94
C ARG A 204 -11.47 -7.96 -15.74
N ALA A 205 -10.40 -8.01 -14.97
CA ALA A 205 -9.65 -9.21 -14.64
C ALA A 205 -10.13 -9.87 -13.32
N SER A 206 -11.37 -9.58 -12.91
CA SER A 206 -12.02 -10.13 -11.72
C SER A 206 -11.28 -9.81 -10.42
N VAL A 207 -10.93 -8.54 -10.22
CA VAL A 207 -10.35 -8.05 -8.96
C VAL A 207 -11.03 -6.73 -8.59
N ILE A 208 -11.74 -6.72 -7.46
CA ILE A 208 -12.24 -5.48 -6.87
C ILE A 208 -11.18 -4.97 -5.90
N LEU A 209 -10.45 -3.92 -6.28
CA LEU A 209 -9.35 -3.37 -5.49
C LEU A 209 -9.85 -2.73 -4.17
N ASP A 210 -10.88 -1.90 -4.27
CA ASP A 210 -11.38 -1.11 -3.14
C ASP A 210 -12.04 -2.02 -2.08
N PRO A 211 -11.55 -2.02 -0.83
CA PRO A 211 -12.14 -2.81 0.25
C PRO A 211 -13.58 -2.38 0.60
N VAL A 212 -13.92 -1.08 0.53
CA VAL A 212 -15.29 -0.59 0.78
C VAL A 212 -16.23 -1.17 -0.26
N ARG A 213 -15.84 -1.10 -1.54
CA ARG A 213 -16.63 -1.66 -2.63
C ARG A 213 -16.78 -3.18 -2.51
N ARG A 214 -15.72 -3.91 -2.13
CA ARG A 214 -15.81 -5.36 -1.85
C ARG A 214 -16.77 -5.66 -0.71
N ARG A 215 -16.67 -4.93 0.40
CA ARG A 215 -17.55 -5.08 1.57
C ARG A 215 -19.02 -4.92 1.16
N GLU A 216 -19.34 -3.84 0.45
CA GLU A 216 -20.71 -3.60 -0.02
C GLU A 216 -21.21 -4.66 -1.01
N THR A 217 -20.32 -5.15 -1.88
CA THR A 217 -20.67 -6.20 -2.86
C THR A 217 -21.05 -7.50 -2.15
N ILE A 218 -20.26 -7.89 -1.14
CA ILE A 218 -20.56 -9.08 -0.31
C ILE A 218 -21.89 -8.89 0.41
N LEU A 219 -22.04 -7.76 1.13
CA LEU A 219 -23.22 -7.51 1.96
C LEU A 219 -24.50 -7.49 1.13
N ARG A 220 -24.53 -6.71 0.04
CA ARG A 220 -25.69 -6.65 -0.86
C ARG A 220 -26.04 -8.02 -1.44
N SER A 221 -25.04 -8.81 -1.85
CA SER A 221 -25.29 -10.12 -2.43
C SER A 221 -25.85 -11.10 -1.38
N ALA A 222 -25.30 -11.09 -0.17
CA ALA A 222 -25.76 -11.93 0.94
C ALA A 222 -27.19 -11.56 1.39
N GLU A 223 -27.48 -10.27 1.55
CA GLU A 223 -28.81 -9.78 1.91
C GLU A 223 -29.86 -10.10 0.84
N ASN A 224 -29.51 -9.96 -0.44
CA ASN A 224 -30.40 -10.31 -1.55
C ASN A 224 -30.74 -11.80 -1.56
N LEU A 225 -29.74 -12.67 -1.36
CA LEU A 225 -29.94 -14.13 -1.28
C LEU A 225 -30.80 -14.52 -0.07
N ALA A 226 -30.57 -13.90 1.10
CA ALA A 226 -31.39 -14.12 2.29
C ALA A 226 -32.86 -13.71 2.04
N ALA A 227 -33.07 -12.53 1.45
CA ALA A 227 -34.41 -12.00 1.19
C ALA A 227 -35.22 -12.89 0.22
N GLN A 228 -34.58 -13.53 -0.76
CA GLN A 228 -35.23 -14.48 -1.68
C GLN A 228 -35.85 -15.68 -0.95
N GLU A 229 -35.22 -16.14 0.13
CA GLU A 229 -35.72 -17.22 1.00
C GLU A 229 -36.57 -16.69 2.19
N LYS A 230 -36.87 -15.38 2.23
CA LYS A 230 -37.56 -14.71 3.35
C LYS A 230 -36.80 -14.81 4.68
N LEU A 231 -35.48 -14.87 4.61
CA LEU A 231 -34.57 -14.90 5.75
C LEU A 231 -33.87 -13.55 5.92
N THR A 232 -33.28 -13.33 7.09
CA THR A 232 -32.47 -12.15 7.38
C THR A 232 -31.03 -12.54 7.60
N LEU A 233 -30.08 -11.77 7.05
CA LEU A 233 -28.66 -11.98 7.29
C LEU A 233 -28.31 -11.62 8.74
N TRP A 234 -27.63 -12.53 9.45
CA TRP A 234 -27.04 -12.18 10.74
C TRP A 234 -25.85 -11.23 10.50
N HIS A 235 -25.93 -10.01 11.02
CA HIS A 235 -24.87 -9.01 10.86
C HIS A 235 -23.64 -9.33 11.71
N ASP A 236 -22.48 -9.53 11.07
CA ASP A 236 -21.19 -9.74 11.72
C ASP A 236 -20.07 -9.03 10.95
N ASP A 237 -19.72 -7.82 11.39
CA ASP A 237 -18.69 -6.99 10.76
C ASP A 237 -17.29 -7.63 10.84
N ALA A 238 -17.01 -8.41 11.88
CA ALA A 238 -15.70 -9.05 12.02
C ALA A 238 -15.54 -10.18 11.01
N LEU A 239 -16.56 -11.03 10.86
CA LEU A 239 -16.58 -12.07 9.83
C LEU A 239 -16.56 -11.44 8.43
N LEU A 240 -17.33 -10.37 8.20
CA LEU A 240 -17.36 -9.66 6.93
C LEU A 240 -15.98 -9.11 6.55
N GLY A 241 -15.27 -8.51 7.51
CA GLY A 241 -13.90 -8.04 7.31
C GLY A 241 -12.93 -9.19 7.00
N GLU A 242 -13.08 -10.34 7.67
CA GLU A 242 -12.27 -11.53 7.40
C GLU A 242 -12.54 -12.08 5.99
N VAL A 243 -13.80 -12.33 5.63
CA VAL A 243 -14.22 -12.85 4.31
C VAL A 243 -13.81 -11.91 3.18
N MET A 244 -13.98 -10.61 3.35
CA MET A 244 -13.49 -9.60 2.40
C MET A 244 -11.98 -9.73 2.17
N GLY A 245 -11.22 -10.03 3.22
CA GLY A 245 -9.77 -10.28 3.14
C GLY A 245 -9.40 -11.66 2.59
N LEU A 246 -10.35 -12.54 2.26
CA LEU A 246 -10.09 -13.84 1.66
C LEU A 246 -10.33 -13.87 0.14
N VAL A 247 -11.08 -12.91 -0.40
CA VAL A 247 -11.48 -12.91 -1.82
C VAL A 247 -11.18 -11.58 -2.53
N GLU A 248 -10.73 -11.69 -3.77
CA GLU A 248 -10.56 -10.55 -4.70
C GLU A 248 -11.83 -10.30 -5.53
N TRP A 249 -12.61 -11.35 -5.79
CA TRP A 249 -13.87 -11.31 -6.53
C TRP A 249 -14.95 -12.07 -5.78
N PRO A 250 -15.73 -11.40 -4.91
CA PRO A 250 -16.70 -12.08 -4.06
C PRO A 250 -17.90 -12.59 -4.87
N VAL A 251 -18.23 -13.87 -4.68
CA VAL A 251 -19.47 -14.50 -5.17
C VAL A 251 -20.19 -15.11 -3.97
N ALA A 252 -21.30 -14.52 -3.56
CA ALA A 252 -22.13 -15.06 -2.49
C ALA A 252 -22.98 -16.23 -3.01
N LEU A 253 -23.07 -17.30 -2.24
CA LEU A 253 -23.83 -18.51 -2.54
C LEU A 253 -24.63 -18.92 -1.30
N MET A 254 -25.84 -19.43 -1.53
CA MET A 254 -26.68 -20.00 -0.48
C MET A 254 -26.36 -21.48 -0.30
N GLY A 255 -26.10 -21.89 0.93
CA GLY A 255 -26.00 -23.29 1.34
C GLY A 255 -27.14 -23.69 2.27
N SER A 256 -27.31 -24.99 2.45
CA SER A 256 -28.27 -25.59 3.37
C SER A 256 -27.56 -26.41 4.44
N ILE A 257 -28.18 -26.48 5.62
CA ILE A 257 -27.79 -27.37 6.70
C ILE A 257 -28.81 -28.52 6.70
N ASP A 258 -28.36 -29.76 6.74
CA ASP A 258 -29.27 -30.90 6.84
C ASP A 258 -30.04 -30.85 8.16
N ASP A 259 -31.34 -31.18 8.11
CA ASP A 259 -32.24 -31.05 9.25
C ASP A 259 -31.73 -31.80 10.50
N GLU A 260 -31.02 -32.92 10.31
CA GLU A 260 -30.43 -33.70 11.41
C GLU A 260 -29.40 -32.93 12.25
N PHE A 261 -28.77 -31.89 11.69
CA PHE A 261 -27.82 -31.04 12.42
C PHE A 261 -28.51 -29.85 13.11
N MET A 262 -29.76 -29.54 12.78
CA MET A 262 -30.49 -28.42 13.39
C MET A 262 -30.92 -28.67 14.83
N ASP A 263 -30.85 -29.93 15.29
CA ASP A 263 -31.04 -30.30 16.69
C ASP A 263 -29.84 -29.93 17.59
N LEU A 264 -28.69 -29.57 16.99
CA LEU A 264 -27.53 -29.11 17.75
C LEU A 264 -27.78 -27.72 18.35
N PRO A 265 -27.19 -27.41 19.53
CA PRO A 265 -27.30 -26.09 20.12
C PRO A 265 -26.84 -24.99 19.13
N PRO A 266 -27.57 -23.87 19.02
CA PRO A 266 -27.23 -22.80 18.08
C PRO A 266 -25.79 -22.28 18.22
N GLU A 267 -25.23 -22.28 19.43
CA GLU A 267 -23.84 -21.88 19.69
C GLU A 267 -22.82 -22.82 19.00
N VAL A 268 -23.13 -24.12 18.90
CA VAL A 268 -22.25 -25.10 18.24
C VAL A 268 -22.28 -24.91 16.73
N LEU A 269 -23.46 -24.71 16.17
CA LEU A 269 -23.65 -24.46 14.73
C LEU A 269 -22.99 -23.15 14.32
N THR A 270 -23.32 -22.06 15.00
CA THR A 270 -22.76 -20.73 14.72
C THR A 270 -21.25 -20.69 14.87
N THR A 271 -20.68 -21.33 15.92
CA THR A 271 -19.23 -21.37 16.10
C THR A 271 -18.54 -22.11 14.95
N THR A 272 -19.06 -23.27 14.55
CA THR A 272 -18.48 -24.08 13.46
C THR A 272 -18.57 -23.36 12.12
N MET A 273 -19.73 -22.82 11.80
CA MET A 273 -19.98 -22.05 10.58
C MET A 273 -19.10 -20.81 10.49
N ARG A 274 -19.05 -20.02 11.57
CA ARG A 274 -18.33 -18.75 11.62
C ARG A 274 -16.81 -18.95 11.63
N HIS A 275 -16.30 -19.78 12.54
CA HIS A 275 -14.86 -19.84 12.78
C HIS A 275 -14.12 -20.73 11.79
N HIS A 276 -14.68 -21.89 11.44
CA HIS A 276 -14.01 -22.87 10.59
C HIS A 276 -14.35 -22.69 9.12
N GLN A 277 -15.61 -22.37 8.81
CA GLN A 277 -16.10 -22.33 7.43
C GLN A 277 -16.27 -20.92 6.85
N LYS A 278 -16.24 -19.89 7.71
CA LYS A 278 -16.44 -18.48 7.33
C LYS A 278 -17.80 -18.21 6.68
N TYR A 279 -18.83 -18.89 7.15
CA TYR A 279 -20.20 -18.75 6.66
C TYR A 279 -20.97 -17.71 7.48
N PHE A 280 -21.81 -16.93 6.80
CA PHE A 280 -22.77 -16.05 7.45
C PHE A 280 -24.06 -16.82 7.77
N SER A 281 -24.46 -16.76 9.03
CA SER A 281 -25.73 -17.35 9.48
C SER A 281 -26.92 -16.52 9.01
N LEU A 282 -28.04 -17.21 8.80
CA LEU A 282 -29.32 -16.58 8.48
C LEU A 282 -30.33 -16.80 9.60
N LEU A 283 -31.27 -15.87 9.72
CA LEU A 283 -32.33 -15.88 10.72
C LEU A 283 -33.71 -16.02 10.07
N ASP A 284 -34.58 -16.77 10.71
CA ASP A 284 -36.01 -16.86 10.37
C ASP A 284 -36.78 -15.61 10.84
N ALA A 285 -38.09 -15.57 10.56
CA ALA A 285 -38.96 -14.45 10.95
C ALA A 285 -39.12 -14.28 12.48
N ASN A 286 -38.80 -15.31 13.27
CA ASN A 286 -38.85 -15.29 14.72
C ASN A 286 -37.50 -14.90 15.35
N GLY A 287 -36.44 -14.74 14.53
CA GLY A 287 -35.08 -14.47 14.98
C GLY A 287 -34.28 -15.72 15.35
N ASN A 288 -34.77 -16.91 15.04
CA ASN A 288 -34.05 -18.18 15.25
C ASN A 288 -33.11 -18.47 14.08
N LEU A 289 -32.07 -19.28 14.32
CA LEU A 289 -31.16 -19.73 13.28
C LEU A 289 -31.92 -20.55 12.22
N ALA A 290 -31.81 -20.14 10.96
CA ALA A 290 -32.38 -20.86 9.83
C ALA A 290 -31.44 -22.00 9.36
N PRO A 291 -31.96 -23.08 8.75
CA PRO A 291 -31.15 -24.17 8.17
C PRO A 291 -30.48 -23.76 6.84
N ARG A 292 -30.03 -22.51 6.76
CA ARG A 292 -29.47 -21.88 5.56
C ARG A 292 -28.32 -20.97 5.97
N PHE A 293 -27.34 -20.84 5.09
CA PHE A 293 -26.19 -19.98 5.31
C PHE A 293 -25.67 -19.38 4.01
N ILE A 294 -24.93 -18.29 4.12
CA ILE A 294 -24.22 -17.69 2.99
C ILE A 294 -22.74 -17.99 3.08
N VAL A 295 -22.17 -18.53 2.01
CA VAL A 295 -20.72 -18.63 1.80
C VAL A 295 -20.32 -17.64 0.71
N VAL A 296 -19.10 -17.12 0.80
CA VAL A 296 -18.53 -16.25 -0.25
C VAL A 296 -17.34 -16.95 -0.88
N ALA A 297 -17.48 -17.32 -2.14
CA ALA A 297 -16.40 -17.88 -2.94
C ALA A 297 -15.58 -16.77 -3.62
N GLY A 298 -14.29 -17.05 -3.84
CA GLY A 298 -13.39 -16.19 -4.63
C GLY A 298 -13.41 -16.51 -6.12
N THR A 299 -14.12 -17.57 -6.52
CA THR A 299 -14.33 -17.97 -7.91
C THR A 299 -15.80 -18.20 -8.14
N ARG A 300 -16.26 -18.01 -9.39
CA ARG A 300 -17.57 -18.51 -9.78
C ARG A 300 -17.49 -20.06 -9.78
N PRO A 301 -18.40 -20.76 -9.10
CA PRO A 301 -18.57 -22.19 -9.35
C PRO A 301 -18.89 -22.40 -10.83
N ASP A 302 -18.33 -23.43 -11.45
CA ASP A 302 -18.88 -23.94 -12.69
C ASP A 302 -20.18 -24.67 -12.34
N ASP A 303 -21.25 -24.40 -13.09
CA ASP A 303 -22.53 -25.13 -12.97
C ASP A 303 -22.35 -26.64 -13.28
#